data_AF-A0A101ASP9-F1
#
_entry.id   AF-A0A101ASP9-F1
#
_cell.length_a   1.000
_cell.length_b   1.000
_cell.length_c   1.000
_cell.angle_alpha   90.00
_cell.angle_beta   90.00
_cell.angle_gamma   90.00
#
_symmetry.space_group_name_H-M   'P 1'
#
loop_
_entity.id
_entity.type
_entity.pdbx_description
1 polymer ?
#
loop_
_entity_poly.entity_id
_entity_poly.type
_entity_poly.pdbx_seq_one_letter_code
_entity_poly.pdbx_strand_id
1 'polypeptide(L)'
;MTAPQLRPEFDWLASEVVLDTEVETAAAEWIAPYNQVGHLMRTRDWLVHLTPEATLEARLAAMTHDIERMFPGGPVLDYARGAWDDPAYLYPHQLRSAAFVGDWLSSHDGAGDVDIDEVRRLVGLHEVGGLGLADDVQAADSLSFLETLAGLAGDWVRSGTCSRDAAIAKLTYSVDRIRLDRALEPAHHLLDWAIEQIPATENTEVTS
;
A
#
# COMPACT_ATOMS: atom_id res chain seq x y z
N MET A 1 -19.00 3.71 13.93
CA MET A 1 -17.76 4.30 14.47
C MET A 1 -16.66 3.30 14.17
N THR A 2 -15.76 3.61 13.25
CA THR A 2 -14.55 2.82 12.99
C THR A 2 -13.72 2.82 14.27
N ALA A 3 -13.21 1.66 14.69
CA ALA A 3 -12.28 1.60 15.80
C ALA A 3 -11.06 2.48 15.47
N PRO A 4 -10.43 3.16 16.46
CA PRO A 4 -9.20 3.89 16.20
C PRO A 4 -8.17 2.92 15.60
N GLN A 5 -7.52 3.32 14.50
CA GLN A 5 -6.41 2.57 13.93
C GLN A 5 -5.32 2.48 14.99
N LEU A 6 -5.10 1.27 15.53
CA LEU A 6 -3.95 0.98 16.37
C LEU A 6 -2.72 1.05 15.48
N ARG A 7 -1.72 1.84 15.88
CA ARG A 7 -0.42 1.88 15.21
C ARG A 7 0.57 1.07 16.03
N PRO A 8 1.48 0.30 15.43
CA PRO A 8 2.54 -0.34 16.18
C PRO A 8 3.41 0.70 16.89
N GLU A 9 3.96 0.34 18.05
CA GLU A 9 4.90 1.19 18.83
C GLU A 9 6.31 0.60 18.75
N PHE A 10 6.86 0.50 17.54
CA PHE A 10 8.26 0.12 17.34
C PHE A 10 9.16 1.35 17.20
N ASP A 11 10.33 1.32 17.82
CA ASP A 11 11.32 2.42 17.77
C ASP A 11 12.04 2.52 16.41
N TRP A 12 11.93 1.47 15.59
CA TRP A 12 12.47 1.40 14.23
C TRP A 12 11.45 1.68 13.12
N LEU A 13 10.22 2.10 13.45
CA LEU A 13 9.27 2.50 12.40
C LEU A 13 9.85 3.62 11.54
N ALA A 14 9.56 3.57 10.23
CA ALA A 14 9.93 4.65 9.32
C ALA A 14 9.42 5.99 9.87
N SER A 15 10.30 6.97 9.99
CA SER A 15 9.93 8.33 10.40
C SER A 15 9.10 9.00 9.32
N GLU A 16 8.24 9.94 9.71
CA GLU A 16 7.55 10.80 8.74
C GLU A 16 8.59 11.66 8.01
N VAL A 17 8.48 11.70 6.69
CA VAL A 17 9.42 12.43 5.83
C VAL A 17 8.77 13.71 5.32
N VAL A 18 9.45 14.84 5.51
CA VAL A 18 9.00 16.15 5.02
C VAL A 18 8.81 16.10 3.50
N LEU A 19 7.81 16.84 3.00
CA LEU A 19 7.61 17.02 1.57
C LEU A 19 8.61 18.07 1.07
N ASP A 20 9.56 17.63 0.24
CA ASP A 20 10.72 18.43 -0.12
C ASP A 20 10.54 19.21 -1.43
N THR A 21 9.47 18.93 -2.18
CA THR A 21 9.22 19.55 -3.50
C THR A 21 7.78 20.06 -3.61
N GLU A 22 7.58 21.04 -4.50
CA GLU A 22 6.24 21.57 -4.82
C GLU A 22 5.33 20.46 -5.39
N VAL A 23 5.87 19.58 -6.25
CA VAL A 23 5.09 18.48 -6.83
C VAL A 23 4.72 17.41 -5.80
N GLU A 24 5.57 17.10 -4.82
CA GLU A 24 5.22 16.21 -3.70
C GLU A 24 4.12 16.84 -2.82
N THR A 25 4.17 18.16 -2.61
CA THR A 25 3.12 18.89 -1.89
C THR A 25 1.79 18.84 -2.64
N ALA A 26 1.81 19.12 -3.94
CA ALA A 26 0.63 19.04 -4.79
C ALA A 26 0.06 17.62 -4.88
N ALA A 27 0.92 16.60 -4.94
CA ALA A 27 0.50 15.20 -4.93
C ALA A 27 -0.19 14.86 -3.59
N ALA A 28 0.36 15.31 -2.47
CA ALA A 28 -0.23 15.09 -1.14
C ALA A 28 -1.63 15.73 -1.03
N GLU A 29 -1.80 16.93 -1.57
CA GLU A 29 -3.11 17.60 -1.66
C GLU A 29 -4.08 16.85 -2.57
N TRP A 30 -3.61 16.33 -3.70
CA TRP A 30 -4.43 15.60 -4.66
C TRP A 30 -4.97 14.28 -4.09
N ILE A 31 -4.14 13.53 -3.37
CA ILE A 31 -4.52 12.24 -2.77
C ILE A 31 -5.28 12.39 -1.44
N ALA A 32 -5.29 13.59 -0.82
CA ALA A 32 -5.91 13.83 0.49
C ALA A 32 -7.36 13.32 0.64
N PRO A 33 -8.23 13.36 -0.38
CA PRO A 33 -9.59 12.82 -0.27
C PRO A 33 -9.67 11.29 -0.23
N TYR A 34 -8.59 10.57 -0.57
CA TYR A 34 -8.58 9.11 -0.58
C TYR A 34 -8.67 8.55 0.85
N ASN A 35 -9.59 7.62 1.07
CA ASN A 35 -9.88 7.08 2.41
C ASN A 35 -8.73 6.25 3.02
N GLN A 36 -7.74 5.86 2.21
CA GLN A 36 -6.50 5.20 2.65
C GLN A 36 -5.27 6.08 2.38
N VAL A 37 -5.40 7.41 2.38
CA VAL A 37 -4.27 8.33 2.20
C VAL A 37 -3.13 8.08 3.19
N GLY A 38 -3.44 7.64 4.42
CA GLY A 38 -2.42 7.25 5.39
C GLY A 38 -1.49 6.16 4.87
N HIS A 39 -2.03 5.16 4.15
CA HIS A 39 -1.23 4.11 3.50
C HIS A 39 -0.33 4.69 2.42
N LEU A 40 -0.83 5.59 1.58
CA LEU A 40 -0.03 6.20 0.52
C LEU A 40 1.15 7.03 1.07
N MET A 41 0.88 7.86 2.07
CA MET A 41 1.91 8.69 2.71
C MET A 41 2.95 7.84 3.45
N ARG A 42 2.50 6.80 4.17
CA ARG A 42 3.40 5.88 4.87
C ARG A 42 4.22 5.01 3.91
N THR A 43 3.69 4.69 2.73
CA THR A 43 4.45 4.03 1.67
C THR A 43 5.63 4.89 1.22
N ARG A 44 5.46 6.20 1.08
CA ARG A 44 6.58 7.12 0.79
C ARG A 44 7.60 7.17 1.94
N ASP A 45 7.15 7.24 3.19
CA ASP A 45 8.04 7.26 4.35
C ASP A 45 8.88 5.97 4.43
N TRP A 46 8.25 4.81 4.23
CA TRP A 46 8.95 3.53 4.19
C TRP A 46 9.94 3.45 3.03
N LEU A 47 9.59 3.98 1.86
CA LEU A 47 10.51 4.03 0.73
C LEU A 47 11.78 4.81 1.07
N VAL A 48 11.64 6.01 1.66
CA VAL A 48 12.79 6.84 2.03
C VAL A 48 13.58 6.21 3.18
N HIS A 49 12.91 5.54 4.12
CA HIS A 49 13.59 4.80 5.18
C HIS A 49 14.44 3.65 4.63
N LEU A 50 13.89 2.86 3.71
CA LEU A 50 14.59 1.75 3.07
C LEU A 50 15.66 2.22 2.07
N THR A 51 15.40 3.33 1.40
CA THR A 51 16.19 3.85 0.28
C THR A 51 16.28 5.37 0.40
N PRO A 52 17.19 5.90 1.24
CA PRO A 52 17.29 7.35 1.51
C PRO A 52 17.54 8.20 0.26
N GLU A 53 18.12 7.59 -0.78
CA GLU A 53 18.46 8.18 -2.06
C GLU A 53 17.36 7.93 -3.12
N ALA A 54 16.17 7.48 -2.71
CA ALA A 54 15.04 7.27 -3.61
C ALA A 54 14.77 8.54 -4.43
N THR A 55 14.61 8.36 -5.74
CA THR A 55 14.37 9.49 -6.65
C THR A 55 13.02 10.14 -6.38
N LEU A 56 12.84 11.35 -6.89
CA LEU A 56 11.55 12.05 -6.82
C LEU A 56 10.43 11.20 -7.44
N GLU A 57 10.71 10.54 -8.56
CA GLU A 57 9.76 9.67 -9.27
C GLU A 57 9.32 8.49 -8.40
N ALA A 58 10.25 7.86 -7.67
CA ALA A 58 9.92 6.75 -6.79
C ALA A 58 9.08 7.20 -5.59
N ARG A 59 9.36 8.38 -5.02
CA ARG A 59 8.54 8.95 -3.93
C ARG A 59 7.13 9.32 -4.41
N LEU A 60 7.01 9.90 -5.61
CA LEU A 60 5.72 10.18 -6.23
C LEU A 60 4.95 8.90 -6.54
N ALA A 61 5.62 7.86 -7.07
CA ALA A 61 5.01 6.56 -7.30
C ALA A 61 4.50 5.94 -5.99
N ALA A 62 5.33 5.95 -4.94
CA ALA A 62 4.97 5.45 -3.61
C ALA A 62 3.71 6.12 -3.04
N MET A 63 3.59 7.44 -3.13
CA MET A 63 2.42 8.15 -2.60
C MET A 63 1.19 8.16 -3.52
N THR A 64 1.26 7.55 -4.70
CA THR A 64 0.15 7.56 -5.67
C THR A 64 -0.21 6.18 -6.26
N HIS A 65 0.50 5.11 -5.88
CA HIS A 65 0.42 3.80 -6.52
C HIS A 65 -1.00 3.20 -6.57
N ASP A 66 -1.84 3.53 -5.59
CA ASP A 66 -3.19 2.99 -5.40
C ASP A 66 -4.31 3.96 -5.79
N ILE A 67 -3.97 5.09 -6.40
CA ILE A 67 -4.89 6.22 -6.57
C ILE A 67 -6.13 5.90 -7.42
N GLU A 68 -6.08 4.85 -8.26
CA GLU A 68 -7.25 4.44 -9.04
C GLU A 68 -8.47 4.15 -8.18
N ARG A 69 -8.26 3.67 -6.94
CA ARG A 69 -9.31 3.34 -5.97
C ARG A 69 -10.12 4.56 -5.51
N MET A 70 -9.59 5.77 -5.71
CA MET A 70 -10.33 7.01 -5.47
C MET A 70 -11.40 7.27 -6.54
N PHE A 71 -11.30 6.64 -7.70
CA PHE A 71 -12.17 6.87 -8.86
C PHE A 71 -13.09 5.67 -9.13
N PRO A 72 -14.34 5.89 -9.59
CA PRO A 72 -15.25 4.80 -9.88
C PRO A 72 -14.82 3.99 -11.10
N GLY A 73 -15.17 2.69 -11.12
CA GLY A 73 -14.94 1.80 -12.26
C GLY A 73 -13.59 1.08 -12.28
N GLY A 74 -12.93 0.97 -11.13
CA GLY A 74 -11.75 0.13 -10.94
C GLY A 74 -12.06 -1.37 -10.94
N PRO A 75 -11.04 -2.24 -11.00
CA PRO A 75 -11.21 -3.67 -10.84
C PRO A 75 -11.72 -4.00 -9.42
N VAL A 76 -12.48 -5.08 -9.28
CA VAL A 76 -13.04 -5.53 -8.01
C VAL A 76 -12.41 -6.87 -7.64
N LEU A 77 -11.84 -6.94 -6.44
CA LEU A 77 -11.32 -8.18 -5.89
C LEU A 77 -12.41 -8.89 -5.07
N ASP A 78 -12.59 -10.18 -5.30
CA ASP A 78 -13.38 -11.02 -4.41
C ASP A 78 -12.54 -11.38 -3.17
N TYR A 79 -12.61 -10.57 -2.11
CA TYR A 79 -11.86 -10.79 -0.88
C TYR A 79 -12.15 -12.14 -0.20
N ALA A 80 -13.27 -12.80 -0.53
CA ALA A 80 -13.64 -14.08 0.07
C ALA A 80 -13.01 -15.29 -0.64
N ARG A 81 -12.76 -15.18 -1.96
CA ARG A 81 -12.39 -16.33 -2.81
C ARG A 81 -11.30 -16.07 -3.84
N GLY A 82 -10.97 -14.80 -4.08
CA GLY A 82 -9.94 -14.39 -5.02
C GLY A 82 -8.55 -14.70 -4.50
N ALA A 83 -7.64 -15.00 -5.42
CA ALA A 83 -6.22 -15.11 -5.10
C ALA A 83 -5.62 -13.71 -4.95
N TRP A 84 -4.77 -13.51 -3.93
CA TRP A 84 -4.15 -12.20 -3.68
C TRP A 84 -3.15 -11.80 -4.76
N ASP A 85 -2.65 -12.78 -5.52
CA ASP A 85 -1.74 -12.63 -6.65
C ASP A 85 -2.45 -12.73 -8.01
N ASP A 86 -3.79 -12.61 -8.07
CA ASP A 86 -4.55 -12.76 -9.32
C ASP A 86 -4.16 -11.67 -10.34
N PRO A 87 -3.49 -12.03 -11.46
CA PRO A 87 -3.09 -11.05 -12.47
C PRO A 87 -4.28 -10.37 -13.15
N ALA A 88 -5.47 -11.00 -13.16
CA ALA A 88 -6.67 -10.38 -13.70
C ALA A 88 -7.15 -9.21 -12.85
N TYR A 89 -6.73 -9.14 -11.58
CA TYR A 89 -6.97 -8.02 -10.69
C TYR A 89 -5.78 -7.05 -10.64
N LEU A 90 -4.57 -7.56 -10.40
CA LEU A 90 -3.37 -6.74 -10.16
C LEU A 90 -2.99 -5.90 -11.38
N TYR A 91 -3.04 -6.45 -12.61
CA TYR A 91 -2.65 -5.69 -13.79
C TYR A 91 -3.58 -4.52 -14.09
N PRO A 92 -4.92 -4.70 -14.15
CA PRO A 92 -5.81 -3.55 -14.32
C PRO A 92 -5.67 -2.50 -13.21
N HIS A 93 -5.44 -2.93 -11.96
CA HIS A 93 -5.29 -2.04 -10.81
C HIS A 93 -4.06 -1.13 -10.97
N GLN A 94 -2.86 -1.70 -11.10
CA GLN A 94 -1.62 -0.92 -11.19
C GLN A 94 -1.56 -0.05 -12.46
N LEU A 95 -2.03 -0.56 -13.61
CA LEU A 95 -1.98 0.18 -14.88
C LEU A 95 -2.98 1.33 -14.92
N ARG A 96 -4.14 1.16 -14.28
CA ARG A 96 -5.13 2.24 -14.15
C ARG A 96 -4.62 3.34 -13.22
N SER A 97 -3.97 2.98 -12.10
CA SER A 97 -3.29 3.97 -11.25
C SER A 97 -2.21 4.71 -12.04
N ALA A 98 -1.35 3.99 -12.76
CA ALA A 98 -0.31 4.59 -13.59
C ALA A 98 -0.89 5.56 -14.65
N ALA A 99 -2.04 5.24 -15.24
CA ALA A 99 -2.72 6.15 -16.16
C ALA A 99 -3.17 7.44 -15.47
N PHE A 100 -3.85 7.35 -14.32
CA PHE A 100 -4.31 8.53 -13.59
C PHE A 100 -3.15 9.42 -13.10
N VAL A 101 -2.08 8.81 -12.61
CA VAL A 101 -0.88 9.55 -12.17
C VAL A 101 -0.21 10.24 -13.34
N GLY A 102 -0.08 9.55 -14.48
CA GLY A 102 0.47 10.14 -15.71
C GLY A 102 -0.35 11.33 -16.21
N ASP A 103 -1.67 11.21 -16.24
CA ASP A 103 -2.57 12.29 -16.66
C ASP A 103 -2.49 13.48 -15.70
N TRP A 104 -2.48 13.22 -14.38
CA TRP A 104 -2.38 14.26 -13.36
C TRP A 104 -1.04 15.02 -13.47
N LEU A 105 0.09 14.32 -13.50
CA LEU A 105 1.42 14.92 -13.64
C LEU A 105 1.55 15.74 -14.93
N SER A 106 1.04 15.23 -16.04
CA SER A 106 1.09 15.93 -17.34
C SER A 106 0.29 17.23 -17.36
N SER A 107 -0.71 17.35 -16.47
CA SER A 107 -1.55 18.53 -16.33
C SER A 107 -1.06 19.53 -15.28
N HIS A 108 0.01 19.20 -14.56
CA HIS A 108 0.48 19.98 -13.41
C HIS A 108 1.75 20.78 -13.73
N ASP A 109 1.67 22.11 -13.65
CA ASP A 109 2.78 23.01 -14.02
C ASP A 109 4.05 22.79 -13.17
N GLY A 110 3.92 22.29 -11.93
CA GLY A 110 5.03 21.98 -11.03
C GLY A 110 5.79 20.68 -11.34
N ALA A 111 5.36 19.89 -12.34
CA ALA A 111 5.95 18.59 -12.66
C ALA A 111 7.06 18.64 -13.74
N GLY A 112 7.55 19.83 -14.11
CA GLY A 112 8.43 20.01 -15.27
C GLY A 112 9.75 19.22 -15.27
N ASP A 113 10.29 18.91 -14.08
CA ASP A 113 11.54 18.15 -13.91
C ASP A 113 11.31 16.64 -13.62
N VAL A 114 10.05 16.20 -13.53
CA VAL A 114 9.69 14.81 -13.22
C VAL A 114 9.72 13.96 -14.48
N ASP A 115 10.42 12.82 -14.44
CA ASP A 115 10.25 11.80 -15.48
C ASP A 115 8.91 11.06 -15.28
N ILE A 116 7.87 11.53 -15.99
CA ILE A 116 6.51 10.98 -15.90
C ILE A 116 6.49 9.50 -16.31
N ASP A 117 7.27 9.09 -17.30
CA ASP A 117 7.27 7.70 -17.76
C ASP A 117 7.89 6.78 -16.71
N GLU A 118 8.90 7.25 -15.97
CA GLU A 118 9.44 6.51 -14.83
C GLU A 118 8.45 6.40 -13.68
N VAL A 119 7.72 7.46 -13.32
CA VAL A 119 6.65 7.38 -12.30
C VAL A 119 5.61 6.34 -12.71
N ARG A 120 5.14 6.39 -13.97
CA ARG A 120 4.15 5.46 -14.50
C ARG A 120 4.67 4.03 -14.52
N ARG A 121 5.95 3.81 -14.82
CA ARG A 121 6.58 2.50 -14.79
C ARG A 121 6.63 1.94 -13.37
N LEU A 122 7.03 2.75 -12.40
CA LEU A 122 7.11 2.35 -11.00
C LEU A 122 5.73 2.03 -10.42
N VAL A 123 4.73 2.90 -10.65
CA VAL A 123 3.33 2.61 -10.29
C VAL A 123 2.83 1.36 -11.02
N GLY A 124 3.12 1.23 -12.31
CA GLY A 124 2.72 0.09 -13.14
C GLY A 124 3.44 -1.21 -12.81
N LEU A 125 4.35 -1.24 -11.83
CA LEU A 125 5.05 -2.43 -11.36
C LEU A 125 4.94 -2.62 -9.85
N HIS A 126 4.25 -1.73 -9.11
CA HIS A 126 4.30 -1.74 -7.65
C HIS A 126 3.74 -3.03 -7.02
N GLU A 127 2.86 -3.77 -7.72
CA GLU A 127 2.35 -5.04 -7.21
C GLU A 127 3.36 -6.20 -7.35
N VAL A 128 4.21 -6.15 -8.38
CA VAL A 128 5.05 -7.28 -8.80
C VAL A 128 6.55 -7.06 -8.63
N GLY A 129 6.98 -5.80 -8.56
CA GLY A 129 8.39 -5.40 -8.57
C GLY A 129 9.13 -5.83 -9.83
N GLY A 130 10.40 -6.17 -9.68
CA GLY A 130 11.24 -6.86 -10.65
C GLY A 130 12.12 -5.97 -11.52
N LEU A 131 12.02 -4.64 -11.43
CA LEU A 131 12.81 -3.74 -12.26
C LEU A 131 13.16 -2.41 -11.56
N GLY A 132 14.44 -2.23 -11.24
CA GLY A 132 14.95 -1.01 -10.62
C GLY A 132 14.26 -0.73 -9.27
N LEU A 133 13.89 0.53 -9.02
CA LEU A 133 13.23 0.94 -7.77
C LEU A 133 11.80 0.37 -7.59
N ALA A 134 11.30 -0.45 -8.51
CA ALA A 134 10.00 -1.10 -8.33
C ALA A 134 10.01 -2.09 -7.15
N ASP A 135 11.14 -2.74 -6.85
CA ASP A 135 11.29 -3.61 -5.68
C ASP A 135 11.21 -2.80 -4.37
N ASP A 136 11.82 -1.62 -4.36
CA ASP A 136 11.79 -0.70 -3.22
C ASP A 136 10.38 -0.15 -2.98
N VAL A 137 9.68 0.28 -4.03
CA VAL A 137 8.29 0.76 -3.95
C VAL A 137 7.35 -0.36 -3.48
N GLN A 138 7.47 -1.57 -4.03
CA GLN A 138 6.68 -2.73 -3.61
C GLN A 138 6.92 -3.07 -2.14
N ALA A 139 8.19 -3.10 -1.70
CA ALA A 139 8.53 -3.38 -0.31
C ALA A 139 7.95 -2.32 0.63
N ALA A 140 8.03 -1.05 0.26
CA ALA A 140 7.48 0.04 1.04
C ALA A 140 5.93 -0.01 1.13
N ASP A 141 5.26 -0.36 0.02
CA ASP A 141 3.82 -0.58 -0.03
C ASP A 141 3.41 -1.74 0.90
N SER A 142 4.15 -2.87 0.84
CA SER A 142 3.93 -4.00 1.74
C SER A 142 4.05 -3.63 3.22
N LEU A 143 5.11 -2.90 3.60
CA LEU A 143 5.31 -2.46 4.99
C LEU A 143 4.22 -1.50 5.44
N SER A 144 3.85 -0.54 4.59
CA SER A 144 2.78 0.40 4.87
C SER A 144 1.42 -0.29 5.00
N PHE A 145 1.13 -1.31 4.18
CA PHE A 145 -0.10 -2.09 4.27
C PHE A 145 -0.20 -2.77 5.65
N LEU A 146 0.89 -3.42 6.09
CA LEU A 146 0.94 -4.06 7.40
C LEU A 146 0.81 -3.04 8.54
N GLU A 147 1.48 -1.89 8.46
CA GLU A 147 1.43 -0.85 9.48
C GLU A 147 0.06 -0.17 9.58
N THR A 148 -0.58 0.15 8.45
CA THR A 148 -1.70 1.10 8.40
C THR A 148 -3.05 0.45 8.08
N LEU A 149 -3.05 -0.70 7.42
CA LEU A 149 -4.26 -1.37 6.93
C LEU A 149 -4.57 -2.70 7.63
N ALA A 150 -3.81 -3.10 8.64
CA ALA A 150 -4.14 -4.27 9.48
C ALA A 150 -5.56 -4.17 10.09
N GLY A 151 -5.97 -2.97 10.54
CA GLY A 151 -7.31 -2.72 11.04
C GLY A 151 -8.41 -2.94 10.00
N LEU A 152 -8.15 -2.56 8.74
CA LEU A 152 -9.06 -2.77 7.62
C LEU A 152 -9.22 -4.27 7.30
N ALA A 153 -8.13 -5.03 7.33
CA ALA A 153 -8.19 -6.49 7.20
C ALA A 153 -9.02 -7.11 8.34
N GLY A 154 -8.89 -6.59 9.56
CA GLY A 154 -9.74 -6.99 10.68
C GLY A 154 -11.22 -6.62 10.47
N ASP A 155 -11.51 -5.48 9.86
CA ASP A 155 -12.88 -5.06 9.51
C ASP A 155 -13.52 -5.99 8.48
N TRP A 156 -12.76 -6.48 7.49
CA TRP A 156 -13.27 -7.48 6.52
C TRP A 156 -13.74 -8.75 7.21
N VAL A 157 -13.05 -9.20 8.26
CA VAL A 157 -13.47 -10.36 9.04
C VAL A 157 -14.73 -10.03 9.85
N ARG A 158 -14.76 -8.87 10.54
CA ARG A 158 -15.92 -8.44 11.33
C ARG A 158 -17.19 -8.28 10.51
N SER A 159 -17.07 -7.79 9.27
CA SER A 159 -18.21 -7.61 8.38
C SER A 159 -18.62 -8.89 7.64
N GLY A 160 -17.85 -9.98 7.76
CA GLY A 160 -18.06 -11.20 7.00
C GLY A 160 -17.68 -11.10 5.52
N THR A 161 -16.90 -10.08 5.15
CA THR A 161 -16.36 -9.91 3.78
C THR A 161 -15.40 -11.03 3.42
N CYS A 162 -14.59 -11.50 4.37
CA CYS A 162 -13.73 -12.67 4.19
C CYS A 162 -13.57 -13.44 5.51
N SER A 163 -13.02 -14.66 5.43
CA SER A 163 -12.66 -15.42 6.62
C SER A 163 -11.42 -14.83 7.31
N ARG A 164 -11.23 -15.17 8.59
CA ARG A 164 -9.98 -14.86 9.30
C ARG A 164 -8.74 -15.37 8.56
N ASP A 165 -8.80 -16.59 8.05
CA ASP A 165 -7.69 -17.20 7.32
C ASP A 165 -7.40 -16.45 6.01
N ALA A 166 -8.42 -15.98 5.31
CA ALA A 166 -8.24 -15.17 4.10
C ALA A 166 -7.59 -13.82 4.43
N ALA A 167 -8.00 -13.15 5.50
CA ALA A 167 -7.38 -11.90 5.95
C ALA A 167 -5.90 -12.10 6.33
N ILE A 168 -5.58 -13.16 7.08
CA ILE A 168 -4.18 -13.50 7.41
C ILE A 168 -3.39 -13.81 6.15
N ALA A 169 -3.97 -14.57 5.21
CA ALA A 169 -3.31 -14.88 3.94
C ALA A 169 -2.99 -13.60 3.13
N LYS A 170 -3.82 -12.55 3.20
CA LYS A 170 -3.48 -11.25 2.58
C LYS A 170 -2.28 -10.61 3.25
N LEU A 171 -2.24 -10.58 4.59
CA LEU A 171 -1.11 -10.01 5.34
C LEU A 171 0.18 -10.78 5.04
N THR A 172 0.13 -12.11 5.04
CA THR A 172 1.26 -12.97 4.70
C THR A 172 1.70 -12.75 3.26
N TYR A 173 0.77 -12.68 2.31
CA TYR A 173 1.09 -12.37 0.91
C TYR A 173 1.83 -11.03 0.75
N SER A 174 1.46 -10.00 1.51
CA SER A 174 2.18 -8.72 1.49
C SER A 174 3.65 -8.88 1.89
N VAL A 175 4.00 -9.83 2.77
CA VAL A 175 5.41 -10.16 3.08
C VAL A 175 6.02 -11.03 1.99
N ASP A 176 5.34 -12.09 1.57
CA ASP A 176 5.87 -13.09 0.62
C ASP A 176 6.29 -12.49 -0.72
N ARG A 177 5.62 -11.41 -1.15
CA ARG A 177 5.95 -10.73 -2.40
C ARG A 177 7.19 -9.83 -2.32
N ILE A 178 7.69 -9.50 -1.12
CA ILE A 178 8.84 -8.58 -0.94
C ILE A 178 10.10 -9.17 -1.56
N ARG A 179 10.76 -8.38 -2.41
CA ARG A 179 11.99 -8.77 -3.12
C ARG A 179 13.25 -8.11 -2.56
N LEU A 180 13.08 -7.25 -1.56
CA LEU A 180 14.13 -6.41 -0.98
C LEU A 180 14.56 -6.95 0.39
N ASP A 181 15.73 -7.57 0.48
CA ASP A 181 16.21 -8.24 1.70
C ASP A 181 16.13 -7.37 2.97
N ARG A 182 16.51 -6.08 2.86
CA ARG A 182 16.51 -5.14 4.00
C ARG A 182 15.11 -4.78 4.51
N ALA A 183 14.05 -5.12 3.77
CA ALA A 183 12.67 -4.92 4.19
C ALA A 183 12.08 -6.16 4.91
N LEU A 184 12.74 -7.33 4.86
CA LEU A 184 12.16 -8.58 5.37
C LEU A 184 12.05 -8.60 6.90
N GLU A 185 13.08 -8.14 7.62
CA GLU A 185 13.04 -8.08 9.09
C GLU A 185 11.90 -7.20 9.61
N PRO A 186 11.75 -5.91 9.21
CA PRO A 186 10.62 -5.11 9.64
C PRO A 186 9.27 -5.68 9.16
N ALA A 187 9.22 -6.30 7.97
CA ALA A 187 8.01 -6.91 7.46
C ALA A 187 7.53 -8.08 8.32
N HIS A 188 8.42 -8.94 8.80
CA HIS A 188 8.04 -10.05 9.70
C HIS A 188 7.51 -9.53 11.05
N HIS A 189 8.16 -8.52 11.64
CA HIS A 189 7.67 -7.93 12.89
C HIS A 189 6.31 -7.25 12.73
N LEU A 190 6.10 -6.54 11.61
CA LEU A 190 4.82 -5.94 11.29
C LEU A 190 3.74 -7.00 10.98
N LEU A 191 4.11 -8.12 10.36
CA LEU A 191 3.19 -9.22 10.10
C LEU A 191 2.68 -9.83 11.40
N ASP A 192 3.58 -10.13 12.35
CA ASP A 192 3.20 -10.66 13.66
C ASP A 192 2.20 -9.71 14.35
N TRP A 193 2.54 -8.42 14.41
CA TRP A 193 1.67 -7.39 14.97
C TRP A 193 0.33 -7.28 14.22
N ALA A 194 0.33 -7.33 12.89
CA ALA A 194 -0.86 -7.19 12.06
C ALA A 194 -1.82 -8.38 12.24
N ILE A 195 -1.28 -9.60 12.37
CA ILE A 195 -2.07 -10.81 12.66
C ILE A 195 -2.78 -10.70 14.01
N GLU A 196 -2.15 -10.10 15.02
CA GLU A 196 -2.77 -9.85 16.33
C GLU A 196 -3.98 -8.90 16.24
N GLN A 197 -4.04 -8.05 15.21
CA GLN A 197 -5.19 -7.16 14.97
C GLN A 197 -6.39 -7.86 14.35
N ILE A 198 -6.21 -9.09 13.82
CA ILE A 198 -7.28 -9.84 13.17
C ILE A 198 -8.13 -10.56 14.23
N PRO A 199 -9.44 -10.27 14.31
CA PRO A 199 -10.30 -10.83 15.35
C PRO A 199 -10.30 -12.36 15.29
N ALA A 200 -10.33 -12.99 16.46
CA ALA A 200 -10.52 -14.44 16.56
C ALA A 200 -11.91 -14.82 16.04
N THR A 201 -12.03 -16.02 15.46
CA THR A 201 -13.34 -16.62 15.22
C THR A 201 -14.00 -16.89 16.58
N GLU A 202 -15.17 -16.29 16.84
CA GLU A 202 -15.96 -16.67 18.01
C GLU A 202 -16.36 -18.14 17.86
N ASN A 203 -15.81 -19.01 18.72
CA ASN A 203 -16.35 -20.34 18.91
C ASN A 203 -17.75 -20.17 19.49
N THR A 204 -18.76 -20.26 18.63
CA THR A 204 -20.12 -20.48 19.10
C THR A 204 -20.15 -21.90 19.65
N GLU A 205 -19.78 -22.07 20.92
CA GLU A 205 -20.13 -23.28 21.66
C GLU A 205 -21.65 -23.35 21.68
N VAL A 206 -22.20 -24.18 20.80
CA VAL A 206 -23.59 -24.62 20.87
C VAL A 206 -23.68 -25.47 22.14
N THR A 207 -24.00 -24.83 23.25
CA THR A 207 -24.46 -25.52 24.45
C THR A 207 -25.77 -26.22 24.09
N SER A 208 -25.68 -27.53 23.86
CA SER A 208 -26.83 -28.45 23.76
C SER A 208 -27.22 -28.94 25.14
#